data_AF-A0A7J4RRY6-F1
#
_entry.id   AF-A0A7J4RRY6-F1
#
_cell.length_a   1.000
_cell.length_b   1.000
_cell.length_c   1.000
_cell.angle_alpha   90.00
_cell.angle_beta   90.00
_cell.angle_gamma   90.00
#
_symmetry.space_group_name_H-M   'P 1'
#
loop_
_entity.id
_entity.type
_entity.pdbx_description
1 polymer ?
#
loop_
_entity_poly.entity_id
_entity_poly.type
_entity_poly.pdbx_seq_one_letter_code
_entity_poly.pdbx_strand_id
1 'polypeptide(L)' 'METISKKVVLIEFGGKKYVLSDEMTIENFLSSLGFDDNELVLLKPTRDGFALTLR' A
#
# COMPACT_ATOMS: atom_id res chain seq x y z
N MET A 1 -23.93 10.62 16.55
CA MET A 1 -23.45 10.16 15.23
C MET A 1 -21.95 10.08 15.35
N GLU A 2 -21.42 8.89 15.61
CA GLU A 2 -19.96 8.70 15.71
C GLU A 2 -19.39 8.59 14.29
N THR A 3 -18.43 9.45 13.97
CA THR A 3 -17.68 9.35 12.72
C THR A 3 -16.63 8.27 12.91
N ILE A 4 -16.91 7.05 12.46
CA ILE A 4 -15.89 6.00 12.40
C ILE A 4 -14.90 6.42 11.32
N SER A 5 -13.77 6.99 11.74
CA SER A 5 -12.65 7.29 10.83
C SER A 5 -12.00 5.97 10.44
N LYS A 6 -12.34 5.43 9.25
CA LYS A 6 -11.66 4.27 8.69
C LYS A 6 -10.18 4.61 8.54
N LYS A 7 -9.30 3.76 9.09
CA LYS A 7 -7.85 3.96 9.00
C LYS A 7 -7.43 3.66 7.56
N VAL A 8 -6.89 4.65 6.87
CA VAL A 8 -6.38 4.49 5.51
C VAL A 8 -4.86 4.53 5.50
N VAL A 9 -4.24 3.78 4.60
CA VAL A 9 -2.79 3.76 4.40
C VAL A 9 -2.49 4.30 3.01
N LEU A 10 -1.66 5.33 2.92
CA LEU A 10 -1.15 5.83 1.64
C LEU A 10 0.07 5.00 1.21
N ILE A 11 0.03 4.50 -0.01
CA ILE A 11 1.12 3.77 -0.67
C ILE A 11 1.54 4.53 -1.91
N GLU A 12 2.83 4.85 -2.03
CA GLU A 12 3.42 5.32 -3.28
C GLU A 12 4.15 4.17 -3.98
N PHE A 13 3.74 3.82 -5.19
CA PHE A 13 4.34 2.74 -5.98
C PHE A 13 4.36 3.09 -7.47
N GLY A 14 5.52 2.92 -8.13
CA GLY A 14 5.68 3.25 -9.55
C GLY A 14 5.36 4.72 -9.89
N GLY A 15 5.61 5.64 -8.94
CA GLY A 15 5.29 7.07 -9.07
C GLY A 15 3.79 7.41 -8.93
N LYS A 16 2.94 6.43 -8.61
CA LYS A 16 1.50 6.62 -8.35
C LYS A 16 1.22 6.48 -6.86
N LYS A 17 0.23 7.23 -6.37
CA LYS A 17 -0.27 7.14 -4.99
C LYS A 17 -1.56 6.34 -4.95
N TYR A 18 -1.65 5.44 -3.99
CA TYR A 18 -2.78 4.57 -3.72
C TYR A 18 -3.22 4.76 -2.28
N VAL A 19 -4.53 4.71 -2.04
CA VAL A 19 -5.12 4.74 -0.70
C VAL A 19 -5.67 3.35 -0.43
N LEU A 20 -5.06 2.64 0.51
CA LEU A 20 -5.52 1.32 0.94
C LEU A 20 -6.47 1.46 2.13
N SER A 21 -7.54 0.68 2.13
CA SER A 21 -8.33 0.46 3.34
C SER A 21 -7.55 -0.39 4.35
N ASP A 22 -7.98 -0.35 5.60
CA ASP A 22 -7.49 -1.23 6.67
C ASP A 22 -7.75 -2.72 6.43
N GLU A 23 -8.71 -3.04 5.57
CA GLU A 23 -9.03 -4.42 5.16
C GLU A 23 -8.09 -4.94 4.05
N MET A 24 -7.28 -4.08 3.42
CA MET A 24 -6.41 -4.45 2.31
C MET A 24 -4.96 -4.63 2.78
N THR A 25 -4.40 -5.83 2.54
CA THR A 25 -2.98 -6.10 2.77
C THR A 25 -2.12 -5.59 1.62
N ILE A 26 -0.83 -5.34 1.89
CA ILE A 26 0.14 -4.94 0.87
C ILE A 26 0.30 -6.04 -0.19
N GLU A 27 0.29 -7.30 0.23
CA GLU A 27 0.32 -8.47 -0.66
C GLU A 27 -0.85 -8.44 -1.65
N ASN A 28 -2.09 -8.37 -1.17
CA ASN A 28 -3.28 -8.28 -2.04
C ASN A 28 -3.23 -7.07 -2.97
N PHE A 29 -2.71 -5.93 -2.50
CA PHE A 29 -2.50 -4.75 -3.33
C PHE A 29 -1.51 -5.03 -4.47
N LEU A 30 -0.36 -5.65 -4.18
CA LEU A 30 0.64 -6.00 -5.20
C LEU A 30 0.11 -7.05 -6.18
N SER A 31 -0.58 -8.09 -5.71
CA SER A 31 -1.23 -9.07 -6.57
C SER A 31 -2.28 -8.42 -7.48
N SER A 32 -3.02 -7.42 -6.99
CA SER A 32 -3.99 -6.66 -7.80
C SER A 32 -3.34 -5.83 -8.91
N LEU A 33 -2.04 -5.51 -8.77
CA LEU A 33 -1.22 -4.86 -9.79
C LEU A 33 -0.52 -5.85 -10.73
N GLY A 34 -0.68 -7.16 -10.49
CA GLY A 34 -0.12 -8.23 -11.32
C GLY A 34 1.27 -8.72 -10.90
N PHE A 35 1.72 -8.39 -9.68
CA PHE A 35 2.97 -8.91 -9.14
C PHE A 35 2.80 -10.31 -8.56
N ASP A 36 3.84 -11.13 -8.71
CA ASP A 36 3.91 -12.48 -8.17
C ASP A 36 4.42 -12.47 -6.72
N ASP A 37 4.04 -13.47 -5.93
CA ASP A 37 4.42 -13.61 -4.52
C ASP A 37 5.94 -13.77 -4.31
N ASN A 38 6.69 -14.09 -5.37
CA ASN A 38 8.14 -14.20 -5.33
C ASN A 38 8.89 -12.87 -5.52
N GLU A 39 8.20 -11.77 -5.81
CA GLU A 39 8.84 -10.48 -5.98
C GLU A 39 9.21 -9.82 -4.64
N LEU A 40 10.48 -9.42 -4.50
CA LEU A 40 10.95 -8.71 -3.33
C LEU A 40 10.60 -7.22 -3.44
N VAL A 41 9.78 -6.74 -2.50
CA VAL A 41 9.42 -5.33 -2.42
C VAL A 41 10.05 -4.70 -1.18
N LEU A 42 10.72 -3.57 -1.38
CA LEU A 42 11.21 -2.73 -0.29
C LEU A 42 10.12 -1.76 0.13
N LEU A 43 9.91 -1.68 1.43
CA LEU A 43 8.90 -0.84 2.06
C LEU A 43 9.60 0.27 2.85
N LYS A 44 9.44 1.53 2.43
CA LYS A 44 10.05 2.69 3.06
C LYS A 44 8.98 3.57 3.69
N PRO A 45 8.96 3.79 5.02
CA PRO A 45 8.05 4.74 5.65
C PRO A 45 8.23 6.15 5.11
N THR A 46 7.13 6.88 4.95
CA THR A 46 7.10 8.30 4.57
C THR A 46 6.29 9.11 5.59
N ARG A 47 6.22 10.43 5.41
CA ARG A 47 5.42 11.31 6.29
C ARG A 47 3.94 10.90 6.34
N ASP A 48 3.41 10.47 5.20
CA ASP A 48 1.97 10.26 5.01
C ASP A 48 1.58 8.78 4.86
N GLY A 49 2.56 7.87 4.80
CA GLY A 49 2.32 6.43 4.60
C GLY A 49 3.60 5.66 4.29
N PHE A 50 3.63 4.93 3.17
CA PHE A 50 4.78 4.15 2.72
C PHE A 50 5.07 4.32 1.23
N ALA A 51 6.34 4.22 0.86
CA ALA A 51 6.78 4.08 -0.52
C ALA A 51 7.26 2.64 -0.74
N LEU A 52 6.80 2.05 -1.83
CA LEU A 52 7.15 0.70 -2.27
C LEU A 52 8.08 0.79 -3.48
N THR A 53 9.13 -0.02 -3.50
CA THR A 53 10.03 -0.18 -4.66
C THR A 53 10.37 -1.64 -4.88
N LEU A 54 10.29 -2.11 -6.12
CA LEU A 54 10.72 -3.46 -6.51
C LEU A 54 12.24 -3.57 -6.41
N ARG A 55 12.72 -4.78 -6.09
CA ARG A 55 14.16 -5.08 -5.98
C ARG A 55 14.65 -6.02 -7.07
#